data_AF-A0A9N9NNM0-F1
#
_entry.id   AF-A0A9N9NNM0-F1
#
_cell.length_a   1.000
_cell.length_b   1.000
_cell.length_c   1.000
_cell.angle_alpha   90.00
_cell.angle_beta   90.00
_cell.angle_gamma   90.00
#
_symmetry.space_group_name_H-M   'P 1'
#
loop_
_entity.id
_entity.type
_entity.pdbx_description
1 polymer ?
#
loop_
_entity_poly.entity_id
_entity_poly.type
_entity_poly.pdbx_seq_one_letter_code
_entity_poly.pdbx_strand_id
1 'polypeptide(L)' 'MDSPTAWNINDKRNLIRQNSDRLIVTYIGLGGYEKCAAIRTNYPIPEQCGLFYFEVDIINIGENG' A
#
# COMPACT_ATOMS: atom_id res chain seq x y z
N MET A 1 5.37 -20.85 4.74
CA MET A 1 5.52 -19.77 3.75
C MET A 1 4.74 -18.58 4.27
N ASP A 2 5.33 -17.40 4.22
CA ASP A 2 4.66 -16.19 4.69
C ASP A 2 3.73 -15.65 3.58
N SER A 3 2.56 -15.16 3.97
CA SER A 3 1.56 -14.59 3.06
C SER A 3 1.50 -13.06 3.22
N PRO A 4 1.01 -12.33 2.20
CA PRO A 4 0.78 -10.89 2.29
C PRO A 4 -0.23 -10.60 3.42
N THR A 5 0.20 -9.85 4.43
CA THR A 5 -0.62 -9.52 5.62
C THR A 5 -0.57 -8.05 6.00
N ALA A 6 0.40 -7.30 5.47
CA ALA A 6 0.54 -5.87 5.70
C ALA A 6 1.33 -5.21 4.56
N TRP A 7 1.31 -3.88 4.50
CA TRP A 7 2.15 -3.12 3.58
C TRP A 7 3.63 -3.15 4.01
N ASN A 8 4.52 -3.20 3.04
CA ASN A 8 5.97 -3.26 3.27
C ASN A 8 6.52 -1.88 3.63
N ILE A 9 7.22 -1.77 4.76
CA ILE A 9 7.81 -0.51 5.21
C ILE A 9 9.02 -0.06 4.38
N ASN A 10 9.67 -1.00 3.69
CA ASN A 10 10.89 -0.76 2.92
C ASN A 10 10.63 -0.74 1.40
N ASP A 11 9.66 -1.52 0.91
CA ASP A 11 9.29 -1.55 -0.50
C ASP A 11 8.14 -0.59 -0.80
N LYS A 12 8.44 0.71 -0.66
CA LYS A 12 7.50 1.81 -0.89
C LYS A 12 8.22 3.05 -1.40
N ARG A 13 7.47 3.92 -2.09
CA ARG A 13 7.95 5.28 -2.38
C ARG A 13 8.00 6.12 -1.10
N ASN A 14 8.92 7.09 -1.07
CA ASN A 14 9.11 8.02 0.06
C ASN A 14 7.89 8.91 0.35
N LEU A 15 6.97 9.02 -0.61
CA LEU A 15 5.75 9.82 -0.51
C LEU A 15 4.59 9.07 0.16
N ILE A 16 4.84 7.85 0.65
CA ILE A 16 3.87 7.03 1.34
C ILE A 16 4.27 6.90 2.81
N ARG A 17 3.32 7.20 3.70
CA ARG A 17 3.41 6.88 5.12
C ARG A 17 2.39 5.80 5.47
N GLN A 18 2.77 4.89 6.35
CA GLN A 18 1.88 3.88 6.91
C GLN A 18 1.55 4.22 8.37
N ASN A 19 0.43 3.74 8.86
CA ASN A 19 0.15 3.69 10.29
C ASN A 19 0.94 2.53 10.97
N SER A 20 0.77 2.38 12.28
CA SER A 20 1.51 1.41 13.09
C SER A 20 1.23 -0.05 12.73
N ASP A 21 -0.01 -0.40 12.38
CA ASP A 21 -0.40 -1.76 11.98
C ASP A 21 -0.05 -2.08 10.51
N ARG A 22 0.39 -1.07 9.74
CA ARG A 22 0.79 -1.16 8.33
C ARG A 22 -0.35 -1.60 7.40
N LEU A 23 -1.60 -1.32 7.74
CA LEU A 23 -2.76 -1.57 6.88
C LEU A 23 -3.32 -0.28 6.26
N ILE A 24 -3.07 0.87 6.90
CA ILE A 24 -3.48 2.19 6.37
C ILE A 24 -2.29 2.86 5.72
N VAL A 25 -2.53 3.42 4.52
CA VAL A 25 -1.55 4.14 3.72
C VAL A 25 -2.04 5.57 3.51
N THR A 26 -1.14 6.54 3.69
CA THR A 26 -1.41 7.96 3.45
C THR A 26 -0.39 8.50 2.46
N TYR A 27 -0.87 9.15 1.40
CA TYR A 27 -0.04 9.95 0.52
C TYR A 27 0.33 11.26 1.21
N ILE A 28 1.64 11.58 1.26
CA ILE A 28 2.18 12.77 1.94
C ILE A 28 2.94 13.70 0.97
N GLY A 29 2.72 13.56 -0.34
CA GLY A 29 3.33 14.45 -1.32
C GLY A 29 2.65 15.83 -1.36
N LEU A 30 3.41 16.86 -1.72
CA LEU A 30 3.02 18.28 -1.62
C LEU A 30 2.02 18.78 -2.69
N GLY A 31 1.41 17.89 -3.48
CA GLY A 31 0.54 18.27 -4.61
C GLY A 31 1.34 18.91 -5.76
N GLY A 32 1.35 18.26 -6.92
CA GLY A 32 2.09 18.72 -8.11
C GLY A 32 2.04 17.69 -9.23
N TYR A 33 2.26 18.15 -10.47
CA TYR A 33 1.91 17.44 -11.70
C TYR A 33 2.45 16.01 -11.87
N GLU A 34 3.47 15.57 -11.13
CA GLU A 34 4.04 14.23 -11.35
C GLU A 34 4.65 13.60 -10.09
N LYS A 35 3.82 13.10 -9.17
CA LYS A 35 4.35 12.27 -8.07
C LYS A 35 3.43 11.10 -7.71
N CYS A 36 3.21 10.19 -8.66
CA CYS A 36 2.63 8.88 -8.38
C CYS A 36 3.48 8.14 -7.34
N ALA A 37 2.84 7.48 -6.39
CA ALA A 37 3.50 6.69 -5.36
C ALA A 37 2.88 5.30 -5.29
N ALA A 38 3.71 4.29 -5.04
CA ALA A 38 3.29 2.91 -4.91
C ALA A 38 4.01 2.24 -3.73
N ILE A 39 3.39 1.19 -3.21
CA ILE A 39 3.84 0.38 -2.09
C ILE A 39 3.49 -1.09 -2.38
N ARG A 40 4.38 -2.01 -2.01
CA ARG A 40 4.11 -3.46 -2.10
C ARG A 40 3.73 -4.03 -0.73
N THR A 41 3.17 -5.23 -0.73
CA THR A 41 2.93 -6.01 0.49
C THR A 41 4.25 -6.56 1.07
N ASN A 42 4.24 -6.93 2.34
CA ASN A 42 5.40 -7.49 3.05
C ASN A 42 5.91 -8.80 2.46
N TYR A 43 5.05 -9.56 1.79
CA TYR A 43 5.38 -10.80 1.10
C TYR A 43 4.62 -10.89 -0.24
N PRO A 44 5.13 -11.66 -1.22
CA PRO A 44 4.37 -12.02 -2.42
C PRO A 44 3.24 -13.01 -2.09
N ILE A 45 2.27 -13.14 -3.00
CA ILE A 45 1.22 -14.16 -2.89
C ILE A 45 1.85 -15.55 -3.09
N PRO A 46 1.67 -16.51 -2.18
CA PRO A 46 2.21 -17.87 -2.35
C PRO A 46 1.53 -18.58 -3.53
N GLU A 47 2.32 -19.29 -4.35
CA GLU A 47 1.81 -20.04 -5.50
C GLU A 47 0.81 -21.15 -5.09
N GLN A 48 0.93 -21.68 -3.86
CA GLN A 48 0.06 -22.72 -3.32
C GLN A 48 -1.31 -22.19 -2.87
N CYS A 49 -1.56 -20.89 -2.95
CA CYS A 49 -2.80 -20.26 -2.47
C CYS A 49 -4.05 -20.75 -3.24
N GLY A 50 -3.90 -21.10 -4.53
CA GLY A 50 -5.01 -21.45 -5.43
C GLY A 50 -5.87 -20.23 -5.79
N LEU A 51 -6.47 -19.59 -4.78
CA LEU A 51 -7.21 -18.34 -4.88
C LEU A 51 -6.74 -17.38 -3.77
N PHE A 52 -6.29 -16.18 -4.16
CA PHE A 52 -5.94 -15.11 -3.22
C PHE A 52 -6.92 -13.96 -3.37
N TYR A 53 -7.32 -13.35 -2.25
CA TYR A 53 -8.29 -12.26 -2.21
C TYR A 53 -7.80 -11.15 -1.29
N PHE A 54 -7.98 -9.90 -1.73
CA PHE A 54 -7.79 -8.71 -0.90
C PHE A 54 -8.71 -7.60 -1.39
N GLU A 55 -9.03 -6.68 -0.49
CA GLU A 55 -9.82 -5.48 -0.76
C GLU A 55 -9.06 -4.24 -0.28
N VAL A 56 -9.47 -3.07 -0.76
CA VAL A 56 -8.96 -1.78 -0.31
C VAL A 56 -10.13 -0.84 -0.10
N ASP A 57 -10.23 -0.29 1.10
CA ASP A 57 -11.16 0.80 1.40
C ASP A 57 -10.52 2.15 1.08
N ILE A 58 -11.23 2.99 0.30
CA ILE A 58 -10.81 4.37 0.04
C ILE A 58 -11.31 5.26 1.19
N ILE A 59 -10.42 5.54 2.15
CA ILE A 59 -10.74 6.35 3.34
C ILE A 59 -10.86 7.84 2.98
N ASN A 60 -10.02 8.33 2.04
CA ASN A 60 -10.00 9.73 1.60
C ASN A 60 -9.47 9.82 0.17
N ILE A 61 -10.23 10.47 -0.72
CA ILE A 61 -9.90 10.63 -2.15
C ILE A 61 -8.88 11.77 -2.43
N GLY A 62 -8.59 12.62 -1.44
CA GLY A 62 -7.76 13.81 -1.60
C GLY A 62 -8.48 14.96 -2.30
N GLU A 63 -7.72 15.95 -2.76
CA GLU A 63 -8.29 17.18 -3.36
C GLU A 63 -8.79 16.99 -4.81
N ASN A 64 -8.18 16.06 -5.57
CA ASN A 64 -8.45 15.84 -7.01
C ASN A 64 -8.90 14.40 -7.30
N GLY A 65 -9.69 13.82 -6.39
CA GLY A 65 -10.11 12.41 -6.42
C GLY A 65 -10.78 11.95 -7.71
#